data_AF-A0A7V8PN70-F1
#
_entry.id   AF-A0A7V8PN70-F1
#
_cell.length_a   1.000
_cell.length_b   1.000
_cell.length_c   1.000
_cell.angle_alpha   90.00
_cell.angle_beta   90.00
_cell.angle_gamma   90.00
#
_symmetry.space_group_name_H-M   'P 1'
#
loop_
_entity.id
_entity.type
_entity.pdbx_description
1 polymer ?
#
loop_
_entity_poly.entity_id
_entity_poly.type
_entity_poly.pdbx_seq_one_letter_code
_entity_poly.pdbx_strand_id
1 'polypeptide(L)'
;IAGGESNYGYVQNPNTWVDPLGLAGCENILRASKPKILSRDNLSSAERNYLERQFMKKQNALNRAAKRGELVWSPGTHDVRISSIQSSYRKAVSERYERMFGKAPDLSKLNADHPVDLIVGGSATQRLQMLNETINKSVGSALKNAGRKAGLQPGDKISAIIFD
;
A
#
# COMPACT_ATOMS: atom_id res chain seq x y z
N ILE A 1 -48.51 29.34 -5.62
CA ILE A 1 -48.52 27.88 -5.88
C ILE A 1 -47.07 27.46 -6.01
N ALA A 2 -46.55 26.80 -4.98
CA ALA A 2 -45.15 26.42 -4.82
C ALA A 2 -44.88 25.12 -5.61
N GLY A 3 -43.76 25.10 -6.32
CA GLY A 3 -43.32 23.96 -7.10
C GLY A 3 -42.59 22.91 -6.26
N GLY A 4 -42.98 21.66 -6.46
CA GLY A 4 -42.08 20.50 -6.47
C GLY A 4 -41.54 20.02 -5.12
N GLU A 5 -42.37 19.31 -4.36
CA GLU A 5 -41.86 18.41 -3.32
C GLU A 5 -41.16 17.20 -3.99
N SER A 6 -39.84 17.17 -3.90
CA SER A 6 -39.04 16.01 -4.31
C SER A 6 -39.12 14.93 -3.21
N ASN A 7 -39.70 13.78 -3.55
CA ASN A 7 -39.90 12.63 -2.67
C ASN A 7 -38.66 11.73 -2.59
N TYR A 8 -37.56 12.23 -2.02
CA TYR A 8 -36.50 11.38 -1.46
C TYR A 8 -36.24 11.83 -0.03
N GLY A 9 -37.03 11.26 0.87
CA GLY A 9 -36.90 11.44 2.30
C GLY A 9 -35.49 11.08 2.77
N TYR A 10 -34.74 12.09 3.20
CA TYR A 10 -33.69 11.91 4.19
C TYR A 10 -34.33 11.37 5.46
N VAL A 11 -34.32 10.05 5.62
CA VAL A 11 -34.58 9.43 6.92
C VAL A 11 -33.50 9.95 7.87
N GLN A 12 -33.92 10.70 8.88
CA GLN A 12 -33.03 11.13 9.95
C GLN A 12 -32.54 9.89 10.71
N ASN A 13 -31.23 9.65 10.70
CA ASN A 13 -30.59 8.75 11.65
C ASN A 13 -30.48 9.48 13.00
N PRO A 14 -31.21 9.09 14.05
CA PRO A 14 -31.32 9.90 15.26
C PRO A 14 -30.23 9.54 16.28
N ASN A 15 -28.96 9.35 15.87
CA ASN A 15 -27.82 9.15 16.79
C ASN A 15 -26.44 9.08 16.10
N THR A 16 -26.02 10.11 15.38
CA THR A 16 -24.57 10.29 15.14
C THR A 16 -24.18 11.72 15.46
N TRP A 17 -23.68 11.91 16.68
CA TRP A 17 -22.87 13.06 17.02
C TRP A 17 -21.75 13.15 15.97
N VAL A 18 -21.87 14.09 15.04
CA VAL A 18 -20.83 14.35 14.05
C VAL A 18 -19.73 15.06 14.81
N ASP A 19 -18.64 14.37 15.09
CA ASP A 19 -17.45 14.95 15.72
C ASP A 19 -16.83 15.98 14.75
N PRO A 20 -16.98 17.30 15.00
CA PRO A 20 -16.52 18.34 14.08
C PRO A 20 -14.99 18.53 14.11
N LEU A 21 -14.30 17.89 15.07
CA LEU A 21 -12.86 18.06 15.33
C LEU A 21 -12.06 16.80 15.00
N GLY A 22 -12.71 15.66 14.79
CA GLY A 22 -12.05 14.38 14.49
C GLY A 22 -11.21 13.82 15.63
N LEU A 23 -11.53 14.19 16.87
CA LEU A 23 -10.85 13.76 18.09
C LEU A 23 -11.27 12.35 18.56
N ALA A 24 -12.37 11.81 18.03
CA ALA A 24 -12.86 10.45 18.29
C ALA A 24 -12.29 9.38 17.35
N GLY A 25 -11.19 9.68 16.63
CA GLY A 25 -10.53 8.70 15.77
C GLY A 25 -9.81 7.63 16.61
N CYS A 26 -10.42 6.46 16.77
CA CYS A 26 -9.70 5.27 17.23
C CYS A 26 -8.44 5.10 16.36
N GLU A 27 -7.27 5.11 16.99
CA GLU A 27 -6.00 4.86 16.31
C GLU A 27 -5.97 3.41 15.83
N ASN A 28 -6.31 3.16 14.56
CA ASN A 28 -6.23 1.83 13.98
C ASN A 28 -4.77 1.44 13.75
N ILE A 29 -4.26 0.59 14.64
CA ILE A 29 -2.94 -0.03 14.51
C ILE A 29 -3.11 -1.38 13.81
N LEU A 30 -2.48 -1.50 12.64
CA LEU A 30 -2.56 -2.70 11.83
C LEU A 30 -1.40 -3.65 12.16
N ARG A 31 -1.70 -4.89 12.57
CA ARG A 31 -0.68 -5.93 12.77
C ARG A 31 -0.61 -6.86 11.57
N ALA A 32 0.49 -6.79 10.84
CA ALA A 32 0.74 -7.59 9.64
C ALA A 32 1.90 -8.56 9.87
N SER A 33 1.87 -9.74 9.25
CA SER A 33 2.98 -10.69 9.34
C SER A 33 4.14 -10.25 8.45
N LYS A 34 5.38 -10.50 8.92
CA LYS A 34 6.57 -10.37 8.07
C LYS A 34 6.53 -11.36 6.89
N PRO A 35 7.21 -11.05 5.78
CA PRO A 35 7.30 -11.96 4.65
C PRO A 35 7.96 -13.29 5.04
N LYS A 36 7.23 -14.41 4.88
CA LYS A 36 7.71 -15.77 5.19
C LYS A 36 9.00 -16.14 4.47
N ILE A 37 9.28 -15.52 3.33
CA ILE A 37 10.52 -15.74 2.58
C ILE A 37 11.76 -15.40 3.40
N LEU A 38 11.68 -14.42 4.33
CA LEU A 38 12.81 -14.03 5.17
C LEU A 38 13.21 -15.13 6.16
N SER A 39 12.26 -15.99 6.53
CA SER A 39 12.46 -17.11 7.48
C SER A 39 12.85 -18.43 6.79
N ARG A 40 13.18 -18.42 5.49
CA ARG A 40 13.59 -19.65 4.79
C ARG A 40 15.04 -20.00 5.10
N ASP A 41 15.27 -21.28 5.38
CA ASP A 41 16.60 -21.81 5.73
C ASP A 41 17.52 -22.00 4.52
N ASN A 42 16.94 -22.11 3.33
CA ASN A 42 17.67 -22.35 2.08
C ASN A 42 18.19 -21.08 1.38
N LEU A 43 18.16 -19.93 2.04
CA LEU A 43 18.66 -18.67 1.50
C LEU A 43 20.13 -18.49 1.86
N SER A 44 20.94 -18.07 0.88
CA SER A 44 22.27 -17.57 1.19
C SER A 44 22.20 -16.29 2.04
N SER A 45 23.23 -16.02 2.83
CA SER A 45 23.31 -14.79 3.65
C SER A 45 23.18 -13.53 2.80
N ALA A 46 23.74 -13.53 1.59
CA ALA A 46 23.64 -12.40 0.66
C ALA A 46 22.20 -12.17 0.17
N GLU A 47 21.48 -13.23 -0.17
CA GLU A 47 20.08 -13.16 -0.59
C GLU A 47 19.16 -12.74 0.56
N ARG A 48 19.36 -13.29 1.76
CA ARG A 48 18.62 -12.88 2.96
C ARG A 48 18.80 -11.38 3.22
N ASN A 49 20.05 -10.90 3.27
CA ASN A 49 20.35 -9.48 3.46
C ASN A 49 19.73 -8.61 2.36
N TYR A 50 19.71 -9.06 1.11
CA TYR A 50 19.05 -8.35 0.02
C TYR A 50 17.54 -8.25 0.25
N LEU A 51 16.87 -9.37 0.55
CA LEU A 51 15.43 -9.42 0.79
C LEU A 51 15.01 -8.59 2.02
N GLU A 52 15.79 -8.64 3.09
CA GLU A 52 15.59 -7.80 4.28
C GLU A 52 15.67 -6.32 3.93
N ARG A 53 16.68 -5.88 3.17
CA ARG A 53 16.76 -4.49 2.70
C ARG A 53 15.55 -4.08 1.88
N GLN A 54 15.04 -4.96 1.01
CA GLN A 54 13.84 -4.69 0.22
C GLN A 54 12.59 -4.57 1.11
N PHE A 55 12.48 -5.44 2.11
CA PHE A 55 11.40 -5.36 3.11
C PHE A 55 11.47 -4.06 3.93
N MET A 56 12.66 -3.69 4.42
CA MET A 56 12.88 -2.45 5.17
C MET A 56 12.51 -1.21 4.36
N LYS A 57 12.78 -1.18 3.05
CA LYS A 57 12.33 -0.08 2.18
C LYS A 57 10.81 0.07 2.20
N LYS A 58 10.07 -1.03 2.08
CA LYS A 58 8.60 -1.03 2.10
C LYS A 58 8.06 -0.66 3.48
N GLN A 59 8.62 -1.24 4.54
CA GLN A 59 8.26 -0.89 5.93
C GLN A 59 8.50 0.61 6.22
N ASN A 60 9.64 1.16 5.81
CA ASN A 60 9.94 2.58 6.00
C ASN A 60 9.01 3.49 5.19
N ALA A 61 8.61 3.09 3.98
CA ALA A 61 7.64 3.83 3.19
C ALA A 61 6.27 3.89 3.88
N LEU A 62 5.79 2.74 4.37
CA LEU A 62 4.54 2.62 5.12
C LEU A 62 4.59 3.43 6.41
N ASN A 63 5.66 3.33 7.20
CA ASN A 63 5.84 4.09 8.44
C ASN A 63 5.83 5.61 8.20
N ARG A 64 6.46 6.08 7.11
CA ARG A 64 6.43 7.51 6.76
C ARG A 64 5.03 7.97 6.35
N ALA A 65 4.32 7.16 5.56
CA ALA A 65 2.95 7.49 5.17
C ALA A 65 2.00 7.50 6.38
N ALA A 66 2.17 6.55 7.32
CA ALA A 66 1.42 6.49 8.57
C ALA A 66 1.62 7.77 9.39
N LYS A 67 2.89 8.17 9.59
CA LYS A 67 3.26 9.40 10.30
C LYS A 67 2.70 10.67 9.66
N ARG A 68 2.48 10.67 8.35
CA ARG A 68 1.86 11.80 7.62
C ARG A 68 0.33 11.74 7.59
N GLY A 69 -0.28 10.71 8.17
CA GLY A 69 -1.73 10.51 8.13
C GLY A 69 -2.26 10.15 6.75
N GLU A 70 -1.40 9.66 5.84
CA GLU A 70 -1.75 9.34 4.46
C GLU A 70 -2.27 7.91 4.29
N LEU A 71 -2.15 7.06 5.31
CA LEU A 71 -2.63 5.69 5.24
C LEU A 71 -4.13 5.63 5.46
N VAL A 72 -4.83 5.27 4.39
CA VAL A 72 -6.27 5.02 4.38
C VAL A 72 -6.50 3.61 3.86
N TRP A 73 -7.35 2.85 4.57
CA TRP A 73 -7.79 1.55 4.12
C TRP A 73 -8.66 1.70 2.87
N SER A 74 -8.17 1.14 1.76
CA SER A 74 -8.79 1.25 0.45
C SER A 74 -8.89 -0.15 -0.17
N PRO A 75 -9.79 -1.02 0.33
CA PRO A 75 -9.90 -2.38 -0.18
C PRO A 75 -10.34 -2.35 -1.65
N GLY A 76 -9.85 -3.29 -2.46
CA GLY A 76 -10.20 -3.39 -3.88
C GLY A 76 -9.33 -2.56 -4.82
N THR A 77 -8.52 -1.61 -4.32
CA THR A 77 -7.61 -0.81 -5.17
C THR A 77 -6.40 -1.59 -5.70
N HIS A 78 -6.21 -2.83 -5.27
CA HIS A 78 -5.19 -3.75 -5.80
C HIS A 78 -5.26 -3.98 -7.31
N ASP A 79 -6.44 -3.76 -7.91
CA ASP A 79 -6.70 -3.92 -9.34
C ASP A 79 -6.57 -2.59 -10.11
N VAL A 80 -6.43 -1.44 -9.43
CA VAL A 80 -6.20 -0.11 -10.04
C VAL A 80 -4.75 0.01 -10.59
N ARG A 81 -4.11 -1.12 -10.82
CA ARG A 81 -2.76 -1.23 -11.35
C ARG A 81 -2.73 -0.77 -12.80
N ILE A 82 -2.21 0.44 -13.02
CA ILE A 82 -2.04 0.98 -14.37
C ILE A 82 -0.84 0.30 -15.02
N SER A 83 -1.08 -0.85 -15.67
CA SER A 83 -0.06 -1.68 -16.31
C SER A 83 0.83 -0.91 -17.29
N SER A 84 0.29 0.09 -17.98
CA SER A 84 1.04 0.96 -18.89
C SER A 84 2.05 1.85 -18.17
N ILE A 85 1.72 2.41 -17.00
CA ILE A 85 2.64 3.25 -16.21
C ILE A 85 3.74 2.38 -15.58
N GLN A 86 3.42 1.18 -15.13
CA GLN A 86 4.42 0.24 -14.63
C GLN A 86 5.40 -0.18 -15.74
N SER A 87 4.88 -0.53 -16.92
CA SER A 87 5.71 -0.88 -18.08
C SER A 87 6.58 0.28 -18.58
N SER A 88 6.03 1.49 -18.65
CA SER A 88 6.81 2.67 -19.09
C SER A 88 7.93 3.00 -18.11
N TYR A 89 7.68 2.90 -16.80
CA TYR A 89 8.71 3.09 -15.78
C TYR A 89 9.80 2.01 -15.86
N ARG A 90 9.43 0.73 -16.02
CA ARG A 90 10.40 -0.36 -16.24
C ARG A 90 11.29 -0.07 -17.44
N LYS A 91 10.70 0.33 -18.57
CA LYS A 91 11.43 0.69 -19.79
C LYS A 91 12.43 1.82 -19.54
N ALA A 92 11.99 2.91 -18.92
CA ALA A 92 12.85 4.06 -18.62
C ALA A 92 14.03 3.70 -17.71
N VAL A 93 13.83 2.80 -16.73
CA VAL A 93 14.91 2.31 -15.86
C VAL A 93 15.89 1.45 -16.67
N SER A 94 15.40 0.54 -17.52
CA SER A 94 16.25 -0.28 -18.39
C SER A 94 17.10 0.55 -19.33
N GLU A 95 16.49 1.51 -20.02
CA GLU A 95 17.21 2.41 -20.94
C GLU A 95 18.30 3.23 -20.23
N ARG A 96 18.01 3.71 -19.01
CA ARG A 96 19.01 4.41 -18.20
C ARG A 96 20.16 3.49 -17.79
N TYR A 97 19.87 2.25 -17.40
CA TYR A 97 20.89 1.29 -17.01
C TYR A 97 21.78 0.91 -18.20
N GLU A 98 21.18 0.63 -19.36
CA GLU A 98 21.90 0.34 -20.60
C GLU A 98 22.81 1.49 -21.01
N ARG A 99 22.32 2.73 -20.93
CA ARG A 99 23.15 3.92 -21.21
C ARG A 99 24.36 4.05 -20.28
N MET A 100 24.22 3.61 -19.02
CA MET A 100 25.26 3.75 -18.00
C MET A 100 26.28 2.60 -18.00
N PHE A 101 25.83 1.38 -18.31
CA PHE A 101 26.63 0.17 -18.14
C PHE A 101 26.84 -0.62 -19.45
N GLY A 102 26.27 -0.17 -20.57
CA GLY A 102 26.40 -0.82 -21.87
C GLY A 102 25.75 -2.21 -21.98
N LYS A 103 24.89 -2.58 -21.02
CA LYS A 103 24.22 -3.88 -20.97
C LYS A 103 22.82 -3.78 -20.36
N ALA A 104 21.94 -4.71 -20.71
CA ALA A 104 20.59 -4.78 -20.13
C ALA A 104 20.62 -5.16 -18.64
N PRO A 105 19.74 -4.59 -17.80
CA PRO A 105 19.61 -5.01 -16.41
C PRO A 105 18.83 -6.32 -16.28
N ASP A 106 19.21 -7.17 -15.33
CA ASP A 106 18.36 -8.29 -14.91
C ASP A 106 17.23 -7.79 -14.00
N LEU A 107 16.02 -7.77 -14.55
CA LEU A 107 14.80 -7.37 -13.84
C LEU A 107 13.88 -8.56 -13.51
N SER A 108 14.38 -9.80 -13.58
CA SER A 108 13.58 -11.02 -13.37
C SER A 108 12.86 -11.06 -12.03
N LYS A 109 13.47 -10.48 -10.98
CA LYS A 109 12.94 -10.44 -9.61
C LYS A 109 12.39 -9.07 -9.21
N LEU A 110 12.39 -8.10 -10.12
CA LEU A 110 12.02 -6.72 -9.85
C LEU A 110 10.76 -6.33 -10.64
N ASN A 111 9.89 -5.56 -10.01
CA ASN A 111 8.76 -4.93 -10.69
C ASN A 111 8.62 -3.46 -10.30
N ALA A 112 8.06 -2.66 -11.21
CA ALA A 112 7.71 -1.29 -10.94
C ALA A 112 6.40 -1.26 -10.14
N ASP A 113 6.44 -0.81 -8.89
CA ASP A 113 5.26 -0.73 -8.05
C ASP A 113 5.35 0.42 -7.04
N HIS A 114 4.24 0.72 -6.39
CA HIS A 114 4.17 1.76 -5.36
C HIS A 114 4.85 1.29 -4.07
N PRO A 115 5.73 2.10 -3.45
CA PRO A 115 6.38 1.75 -2.18
C PRO A 115 5.40 1.60 -1.02
N VAL A 116 4.29 2.34 -1.06
CA VAL A 116 3.15 2.20 -0.16
C VAL A 116 2.08 1.45 -0.94
N ASP A 117 1.51 0.42 -0.33
CA ASP A 117 0.57 -0.46 -1.03
C ASP A 117 -0.76 0.28 -1.27
N LEU A 118 -1.35 0.19 -2.46
CA LEU A 118 -2.57 0.93 -2.78
C LEU A 118 -3.74 0.57 -1.85
N ILE A 119 -3.72 -0.63 -1.27
CA ILE A 119 -4.73 -1.07 -0.30
C ILE A 119 -4.64 -0.31 1.03
N VAL A 120 -3.47 0.27 1.33
CA VAL A 120 -3.20 1.09 2.51
C VAL A 120 -2.43 2.35 2.09
N GLY A 121 -3.14 3.39 1.69
CA GLY A 121 -2.50 4.61 1.17
C GLY A 121 -3.26 5.29 0.04
N GLY A 122 -4.25 4.60 -0.55
CA GLY A 122 -5.35 5.17 -1.33
C GLY A 122 -5.01 5.90 -2.63
N SER A 123 -3.74 6.23 -2.91
CA SER A 123 -3.37 7.10 -4.03
C SER A 123 -2.52 6.38 -5.08
N ALA A 124 -3.13 6.16 -6.25
CA ALA A 124 -2.48 5.61 -7.44
C ALA A 124 -1.44 6.56 -8.06
N THR A 125 -1.41 7.84 -7.65
CA THR A 125 -0.47 8.85 -8.17
C THR A 125 0.88 8.84 -7.47
N GLN A 126 1.08 7.96 -6.49
CA GLN A 126 2.36 7.79 -5.82
C GLN A 126 3.47 7.39 -6.82
N ARG A 127 4.71 7.80 -6.53
CA ARG A 127 5.86 7.51 -7.39
C ARG A 127 6.18 6.02 -7.39
N LEU A 128 6.31 5.42 -8.56
CA LEU A 128 6.77 4.04 -8.72
C LEU A 128 8.24 3.88 -8.34
N GLN A 129 8.59 2.70 -7.84
CA GLN A 129 9.96 2.25 -7.61
C GLN A 129 10.13 0.82 -8.12
N MET A 130 11.37 0.44 -8.47
CA MET A 130 11.69 -0.96 -8.72
C MET A 130 11.79 -1.71 -7.39
N LEU A 131 10.82 -2.58 -7.12
CA LEU A 131 10.70 -3.35 -5.88
C LEU A 131 10.84 -4.84 -6.17
N ASN A 132 11.35 -5.59 -5.20
CA ASN A 132 11.37 -7.05 -5.30
C ASN A 132 9.94 -7.59 -5.31
N GLU A 133 9.57 -8.34 -6.36
CA GLU A 133 8.20 -8.79 -6.59
C GLU A 133 7.68 -9.67 -5.45
N THR A 134 8.50 -10.60 -4.95
CA THR A 134 8.12 -11.53 -3.89
C THR A 134 7.84 -10.80 -2.59
N ILE A 135 8.74 -9.91 -2.17
CA ILE A 135 8.53 -9.08 -0.97
C ILE A 135 7.29 -8.19 -1.15
N ASN A 136 7.16 -7.54 -2.30
CA ASN A 136 6.06 -6.62 -2.56
C ASN A 136 4.69 -7.31 -2.46
N LYS A 137 4.53 -8.46 -3.13
CA LYS A 137 3.31 -9.29 -3.06
C LYS A 137 3.05 -9.79 -1.63
N SER A 138 4.09 -10.26 -0.94
CA SER A 138 3.97 -10.77 0.42
C SER A 138 3.48 -9.70 1.39
N VAL A 139 4.02 -8.49 1.30
CA VAL A 139 3.60 -7.37 2.16
C VAL A 139 2.17 -6.94 1.82
N GLY A 140 1.82 -6.81 0.53
CA GLY A 140 0.45 -6.45 0.14
C GLY A 140 -0.58 -7.46 0.62
N SER A 141 -0.29 -8.76 0.53
CA SER A 141 -1.15 -9.81 1.08
C SER A 141 -1.26 -9.75 2.60
N ALA A 142 -0.16 -9.48 3.32
CA ALA A 142 -0.18 -9.37 4.78
C ALA A 142 -1.05 -8.19 5.24
N LEU A 143 -0.92 -7.04 4.56
CA LEU A 143 -1.74 -5.84 4.82
C LEU A 143 -3.21 -6.09 4.52
N LYS A 144 -3.52 -6.76 3.41
CA LYS A 144 -4.89 -7.15 3.06
C LYS A 144 -5.55 -8.01 4.13
N ASN A 145 -4.82 -9.02 4.61
CA ASN A 145 -5.33 -9.93 5.64
C ASN A 145 -5.46 -9.23 6.99
N ALA A 146 -4.49 -8.40 7.36
CA ALA A 146 -4.53 -7.61 8.59
C ALA A 146 -5.72 -6.66 8.60
N GLY A 147 -5.99 -5.94 7.50
CA GLY A 147 -7.09 -4.98 7.44
C GLY A 147 -8.45 -5.65 7.52
N ARG A 148 -8.59 -6.81 6.85
CA ARG A 148 -9.79 -7.66 6.98
C ARG A 148 -9.99 -8.17 8.41
N LYS A 149 -8.91 -8.64 9.06
CA LYS A 149 -8.97 -9.15 10.44
C LYS A 149 -9.30 -8.05 11.45
N ALA A 150 -8.81 -6.84 11.22
CA ALA A 150 -9.12 -5.67 12.03
C ALA A 150 -10.53 -5.10 11.79
N GLY A 151 -11.28 -5.63 10.81
CA GLY A 151 -12.64 -5.17 10.51
C GLY A 151 -12.71 -3.77 9.88
N LEU A 152 -11.61 -3.30 9.29
CA LEU A 152 -11.53 -1.94 8.73
C LEU A 152 -12.53 -1.73 7.59
N GLN A 153 -13.21 -0.59 7.64
CA GLN A 153 -14.12 -0.11 6.61
C GLN A 153 -13.40 0.79 5.61
N PRO A 154 -13.79 0.79 4.32
CA PRO A 154 -13.19 1.67 3.32
C PRO A 154 -13.18 3.13 3.81
N GLY A 155 -12.01 3.77 3.78
CA GLY A 155 -11.85 5.13 4.31
C GLY A 155 -11.27 5.21 5.72
N ASP A 156 -11.18 4.09 6.46
CA ASP A 156 -10.58 4.08 7.79
C ASP A 156 -9.12 4.51 7.74
N LYS A 157 -8.76 5.48 8.59
CA LYS A 157 -7.37 5.92 8.76
C LYS A 157 -6.59 4.86 9.53
N ILE A 158 -5.35 4.64 9.13
CA ILE A 158 -4.40 3.72 9.78
C ILE A 158 -3.27 4.56 10.37
N SER A 159 -3.12 4.55 11.69
CA SER A 159 -2.12 5.35 12.40
C SER A 159 -0.73 4.71 12.41
N ALA A 160 -0.69 3.37 12.38
CA ALA A 160 0.56 2.61 12.35
C ALA A 160 0.37 1.21 11.76
N ILE A 161 1.46 0.65 11.23
CA ILE A 161 1.54 -0.74 10.80
C ILE A 161 2.72 -1.38 11.55
N ILE A 162 2.43 -2.44 12.31
CA ILE A 162 3.43 -3.25 13.02
C ILE A 162 3.60 -4.56 12.27
N PHE A 163 4.85 -4.90 11.96
CA PHE A 163 5.19 -6.17 11.32
C PHE A 163 5.74 -7.15 12.35
N ASP A 164 4.99 -8.23 12.60
CA ASP A 164 5.34 -9.32 13.52
C ASP A 164 6.00 -10.48 12.75
#